data_AF-A0A522LI21-F1
#
_entry.id   AF-A0A522LI21-F1
#
_cell.length_a   1.000
_cell.length_b   1.000
_cell.length_c   1.000
_cell.angle_alpha   90.00
_cell.angle_beta   90.00
_cell.angle_gamma   90.00
#
_symmetry.space_group_name_H-M   'P 1'
#
loop_
_entity.id
_entity.type
_entity.pdbx_description
1 polymer ?
#
loop_
_entity_poly.entity_id
_entity_poly.type
_entity_poly.pdbx_seq_one_letter_code
_entity_poly.pdbx_strand_id
1 'polypeptide(L)' 'GKPCIVLHGGLKTWFESRGLSAHVSVTDETDYAASFCVVEKL' A
#
# COMPACT_ATOMS: atom_id res chain seq x y z
N GLY A 1 -3.98 5.70 14.13
CA GLY A 1 -4.31 6.26 12.81
C GLY A 1 -4.23 5.15 11.77
N LYS A 2 -4.98 5.23 10.66
CA LYS A 2 -4.91 4.24 9.58
C LYS A 2 -3.64 4.50 8.73
N PRO A 3 -2.79 3.49 8.49
CA PRO A 3 -1.62 3.67 7.62
C PRO A 3 -2.04 3.86 6.16
N CYS A 4 -1.28 4.67 5.42
CA CYS A 4 -1.52 4.97 4.01
C CYS A 4 -0.22 4.83 3.20
N ILE A 5 -0.35 4.34 1.97
CA ILE A 5 0.76 4.26 1.01
C ILE A 5 0.76 5.55 0.19
N VAL A 6 1.90 6.24 0.17
CA VAL A 6 2.15 7.38 -0.73
C VAL A 6 3.15 6.94 -1.79
N LEU A 7 2.74 6.96 -3.05
CA LEU A 7 3.57 6.56 -4.18
C LEU A 7 4.26 7.78 -4.80
N HIS A 8 5.46 7.57 -5.33
CA HIS A 8 6.24 8.62 -5.99
C HIS A 8 6.85 8.11 -7.31
N GLY A 9 7.25 9.05 -8.16
CA GLY A 9 7.96 8.77 -9.42
C GLY A 9 7.22 7.81 -10.35
N GLY A 10 7.98 6.92 -11.00
CA GLY A 10 7.44 5.99 -12.00
C GLY A 10 6.37 5.03 -11.45
N LEU A 11 6.46 4.65 -10.17
CA LEU A 11 5.47 3.78 -9.55
C LEU A 11 4.12 4.49 -9.39
N LYS A 12 4.13 5.77 -9.00
CA LYS A 12 2.92 6.59 -8.95
C LYS A 12 2.26 6.68 -10.32
N THR A 13 3.02 7.03 -11.36
CA THR A 13 2.50 7.15 -12.73
C THR A 13 1.93 5.82 -13.24
N TRP A 14 2.58 4.70 -12.92
CA TRP A 14 2.08 3.37 -13.30
C TRP A 14 0.75 3.04 -12.60
N PHE A 15 0.63 3.32 -11.30
CA PHE A 15 -0.62 3.13 -10.55
C PHE A 15 -1.74 4.01 -11.10
N GLU A 16 -1.47 5.29 -11.35
CA GLU A 16 -2.44 6.25 -11.90
C GLU A 16 -2.92 5.84 -13.30
N SER A 17 -2.00 5.44 -14.19
CA SER A 17 -2.35 5.01 -15.56
C SER A 17 -3.27 3.78 -15.61
N ARG A 18 -3.31 3.01 -14.53
CA ARG A 18 -4.07 1.76 -14.42
C ARG A 18 -5.26 1.87 -13.46
N GLY A 19 -5.48 3.03 -12.84
CA GLY A 19 -6.54 3.24 -11.86
C GLY A 19 -6.37 2.36 -10.62
N LEU A 20 -5.15 2.18 -10.12
CA LEU A 20 -4.86 1.28 -9.00
C LEU A 20 -4.81 2.03 -7.66
N SER A 21 -5.35 1.40 -6.61
CA SER A 21 -5.28 1.84 -5.22
C SER A 21 -4.58 0.78 -4.38
N ALA A 22 -3.76 1.22 -3.41
CA ALA A 22 -3.08 0.33 -2.48
C ALA A 22 -3.52 0.57 -1.04
N HIS A 23 -3.80 -0.53 -0.34
CA HIS A 23 -4.18 -0.54 1.07
C HIS A 23 -3.20 -1.39 1.86
N VAL A 24 -2.63 -0.81 2.92
CA VAL A 24 -1.71 -1.51 3.81
C VAL A 24 -2.33 -1.67 5.19
N SER A 25 -2.11 -2.84 5.77
CA SER A 25 -2.34 -3.13 7.18
C SER A 25 -1.01 -3.56 7.79
N VAL A 26 -0.71 -3.06 8.98
CA VAL A 26 0.51 -3.40 9.72
C VAL A 26 0.08 -3.99 11.06
N THR A 27 0.69 -5.10 11.43
CA THR A 27 0.51 -5.78 12.72
C THR A 27 1.87 -5.91 13.40
N ASP A 28 1.85 -5.72 14.72
CA ASP A 28 3.00 -5.93 15.59
C ASP A 28 2.75 -7.27 16.30
N GLU A 29 3.57 -8.26 15.95
CA GLU A 29 3.61 -9.55 16.62
C GLU A 29 4.77 -9.55 17.61
N THR A 30 4.70 -10.37 18.66
CA THR A 30 5.62 -10.34 19.81
C THR A 30 7.11 -10.25 19.43
N ASP A 31 7.51 -10.92 18.35
CA ASP A 31 8.90 -10.98 17.90
C ASP A 31 9.14 -10.35 16.52
N TYR A 32 8.09 -9.88 15.82
CA TYR A 32 8.21 -9.31 14.48
C TYR A 32 7.04 -8.42 14.09
N ALA A 33 7.30 -7.45 13.22
CA ALA A 33 6.23 -6.71 12.55
C ALA A 33 5.90 -7.38 11.20
N ALA A 34 4.61 -7.49 10.88
CA ALA A 34 4.14 -7.93 9.57
C ALA A 34 3.30 -6.85 8.90
N SER A 35 3.39 -6.78 7.57
CA SER A 35 2.59 -5.88 6.75
C SER A 35 1.92 -6.63 5.62
N PHE A 36 0.63 -6.39 5.43
CA PHE A 36 -0.15 -6.92 4.32
C PHE A 36 -0.58 -5.78 3.41
N CYS A 37 -0.29 -5.89 2.11
CA CYS A 37 -0.62 -4.89 1.10
C CYS A 37 -1.53 -5.48 0.03
N VAL A 38 -2.69 -4.85 -0.17
CA VAL A 38 -3.65 -5.19 -1.23
C VAL A 38 -3.63 -4.07 -2.26
N VAL A 39 -3.54 -4.45 -3.54
CA VAL A 39 -3.69 -3.53 -4.66
C VAL A 39 -4.97 -3.89 -5.40
N GLU A 40 -5.88 -2.94 -5.50
CA GLU A 40 -7.14 -3.07 -6.21
C GLU A 40 -7.25 -2.05 -7.34
N LYS A 41 -8.15 -2.32 -8.29
CA LYS A 41 -8.47 -1.39 -9.36
C LYS A 41 -9.76 -0.66 -9.01
N LEU A 42 -9.73 0.67 -9.09
CA LEU A 42 -10.86 1.55 -8.91
C LEU A 42 -11.74 1.64 -10.17
#